data_AF-A0A653YUB3-F1
#
_entry.id   AF-A0A653YUB3-F1
#
_cell.length_a   1.000
_cell.length_b   1.000
_cell.length_c   1.000
_cell.angle_alpha   90.00
_cell.angle_beta   90.00
_cell.angle_gamma   90.00
#
_symmetry.space_group_name_H-M   'P 1'
#
loop_
_entity.id
_entity.type
_entity.pdbx_description
1 polymer ?
#
loop_
_entity_poly.entity_id
_entity_poly.type
_entity_poly.pdbx_seq_one_letter_code
_entity_poly.pdbx_strand_id
1 'polypeptide(L)'
;MNNTMLFCFPYAGGSGSIYSKWKNYLHPSIELKPIQYAGRGKRFQEDCYDDMNHAINDIFEYIYRVVGNCDYAFFGHSMGGLIAYELCKEIESRNLNAPVHIFLSGVKPPNFIREQKVSNLPEKEFKDVILNLNGTPKEILNNQQLMDIFIPILRSDFKLIEEYKFSNELYKLNTCITAMYGKLDDVTEEYMKKWCEFTSRDTVVYGYPGDHFFINENYIDIINLINSTLVGRGDYYEQ
;
A
#
# COMPACT_ATOMS: atom_id res chain seq x y z
N MET A 1 -5.21 -7.88 -26.28
CA MET A 1 -4.34 -7.94 -25.09
C MET A 1 -5.23 -7.60 -23.91
N ASN A 2 -5.39 -8.51 -22.94
CA ASN A 2 -6.09 -8.16 -21.71
C ASN A 2 -5.25 -7.14 -20.95
N ASN A 3 -5.85 -6.02 -20.60
CA ASN A 3 -5.19 -4.93 -19.88
C ASN A 3 -5.43 -5.18 -18.39
N THR A 4 -4.37 -5.30 -17.59
CA THR A 4 -4.48 -5.51 -16.14
C THR A 4 -4.40 -4.17 -15.43
N MET A 5 -5.39 -3.83 -14.60
CA MET A 5 -5.32 -2.61 -13.79
C MET A 5 -4.49 -2.84 -12.53
N LEU A 6 -3.46 -2.03 -12.29
CA LEU A 6 -2.67 -2.07 -11.06
C LEU A 6 -3.10 -0.94 -10.13
N PHE A 7 -3.86 -1.27 -9.08
CA PHE A 7 -4.23 -0.31 -8.05
C PHE A 7 -3.10 -0.15 -7.03
N CYS A 8 -2.61 1.08 -6.86
CA CYS A 8 -1.48 1.38 -5.99
C CYS A 8 -1.92 2.18 -4.75
N PHE A 9 -1.74 1.61 -3.57
CA PHE A 9 -2.17 2.13 -2.28
C PHE A 9 -0.97 2.77 -1.54
N PRO A 10 -0.95 4.11 -1.39
CA PRO A 10 0.16 4.79 -0.75
C PRO A 10 0.23 4.52 0.76
N TYR A 11 1.42 4.76 1.33
CA TYR A 11 1.69 4.74 2.76
C TYR A 11 1.06 5.93 3.50
N ALA A 12 1.13 5.93 4.84
CA ALA A 12 0.61 7.01 5.69
C ALA A 12 1.21 8.37 5.32
N GLY A 13 0.37 9.40 5.23
CA GLY A 13 0.70 10.74 4.72
C GLY A 13 0.90 10.79 3.21
N GLY A 14 1.10 9.66 2.54
CA GLY A 14 1.28 9.57 1.11
C GLY A 14 0.02 9.95 0.32
N SER A 15 0.22 10.15 -0.98
CA SER A 15 -0.86 10.29 -1.96
C SER A 15 -0.55 9.47 -3.21
N GLY A 16 -1.54 9.31 -4.10
CA GLY A 16 -1.33 8.60 -5.37
C GLY A 16 -0.19 9.16 -6.22
N SER A 17 0.26 10.39 -5.95
CA SER A 17 1.38 11.00 -6.67
C SER A 17 2.71 10.26 -6.51
N ILE A 18 2.89 9.47 -5.44
CA ILE A 18 4.08 8.63 -5.19
C ILE A 18 4.34 7.69 -6.38
N TYR A 19 3.27 7.21 -7.02
CA TYR A 19 3.35 6.27 -8.14
C TYR A 19 3.44 6.96 -9.51
N SER A 20 3.44 8.30 -9.58
CA SER A 20 3.33 9.02 -10.88
C SER A 20 4.42 8.66 -11.89
N LYS A 21 5.62 8.31 -11.41
CA LYS A 21 6.76 7.91 -12.27
C LYS A 21 6.61 6.48 -12.80
N TRP A 22 5.81 5.64 -12.17
CA TRP A 22 5.73 4.20 -12.48
C TRP A 22 5.14 3.93 -13.86
N LYS A 23 4.21 4.78 -14.31
CA LYS A 23 3.60 4.68 -15.65
C LYS A 23 4.61 4.68 -16.80
N ASN A 24 5.82 5.22 -16.58
CA ASN A 24 6.86 5.30 -17.60
C ASN A 24 7.65 3.98 -17.75
N TYR A 25 7.49 3.06 -16.80
CA TYR A 25 8.27 1.81 -16.71
C TYR A 25 7.40 0.55 -16.63
N LEU A 26 6.10 0.70 -16.34
CA LEU A 26 5.15 -0.39 -16.39
C LEU A 26 4.96 -0.88 -17.83
N HIS A 27 4.76 -2.18 -17.98
CA HIS A 27 4.45 -2.79 -19.25
C HIS A 27 3.19 -2.14 -19.88
N PRO A 28 3.11 -1.95 -21.21
CA PRO A 28 1.96 -1.29 -21.85
C PRO A 28 0.60 -1.96 -21.62
N SER A 29 0.58 -3.23 -21.20
CA SER A 29 -0.64 -3.96 -20.83
C SER A 29 -1.03 -3.82 -19.35
N ILE A 30 -0.32 -3.00 -18.58
CA ILE A 30 -0.63 -2.70 -17.18
C ILE A 30 -1.06 -1.24 -17.08
N GLU A 31 -2.32 -1.02 -16.72
CA GLU A 31 -2.85 0.31 -16.46
C GLU A 31 -2.65 0.70 -14.99
N LEU A 32 -1.82 1.72 -14.74
CA LEU A 32 -1.60 2.23 -13.40
C LEU A 32 -2.83 2.99 -12.87
N LYS A 33 -3.33 2.60 -11.69
CA LYS A 33 -4.45 3.23 -10.98
C LYS A 33 -4.03 3.64 -9.55
N PRO A 34 -3.35 4.78 -9.36
CA PRO A 34 -2.98 5.22 -8.02
C PRO A 34 -4.22 5.59 -7.20
N ILE A 35 -4.32 5.09 -5.97
CA ILE A 35 -5.42 5.40 -5.07
C ILE A 35 -5.18 6.76 -4.41
N GLN A 36 -6.24 7.57 -4.40
CA GLN A 36 -6.28 8.85 -3.72
C GLN A 36 -7.22 8.74 -2.51
N TYR A 37 -6.65 8.68 -1.31
CA TYR A 37 -7.42 8.72 -0.07
C TYR A 37 -8.11 10.08 0.11
N ALA A 38 -9.21 10.09 0.86
CA ALA A 38 -9.88 11.30 1.30
C ALA A 38 -8.95 12.21 2.15
N GLY A 39 -9.26 13.51 2.21
CA GLY A 39 -8.49 14.51 2.96
C GLY A 39 -7.19 14.97 2.32
N ARG A 40 -6.85 14.53 1.10
CA ARG A 40 -5.60 14.94 0.44
C ARG A 40 -5.65 14.95 -1.08
N GLY A 41 -4.67 15.61 -1.69
CA GLY A 41 -4.53 15.69 -3.15
C GLY A 41 -5.81 16.25 -3.79
N LYS A 42 -6.35 15.54 -4.78
CA LYS A 42 -7.60 15.94 -5.44
C LYS A 42 -8.85 15.83 -4.55
N ARG A 43 -8.75 15.12 -3.43
CA ARG A 43 -9.83 14.88 -2.46
C ARG A 43 -9.62 15.65 -1.15
N PHE A 44 -8.89 16.78 -1.21
CA PHE A 44 -8.53 17.58 -0.04
C PHE A 44 -9.75 18.19 0.69
N GLN A 45 -10.87 18.40 -0.01
CA GLN A 45 -12.09 18.95 0.57
C GLN A 45 -12.96 17.90 1.27
N GLU A 46 -12.58 16.62 1.22
CA GLU A 46 -13.27 15.53 1.91
C GLU A 46 -12.61 15.30 3.26
N ASP A 47 -13.38 14.86 4.26
CA ASP A 47 -12.84 14.50 5.57
C ASP A 47 -11.94 13.26 5.48
N CYS A 48 -10.92 13.18 6.34
CA CYS A 48 -10.11 11.97 6.45
C CYS A 48 -10.94 10.81 7.03
N TYR A 49 -10.52 9.56 6.79
CA TYR A 49 -11.25 8.39 7.29
C TYR A 49 -11.22 8.29 8.82
N ASP A 50 -12.36 7.94 9.39
CA ASP A 50 -12.51 7.75 10.85
C ASP A 50 -11.88 6.45 11.33
N ASP A 51 -12.03 5.37 10.55
CA ASP A 51 -11.56 4.03 10.84
C ASP A 51 -11.26 3.24 9.55
N MET A 52 -10.65 2.05 9.71
CA MET A 52 -10.23 1.22 8.58
C MET A 52 -11.42 0.82 7.71
N ASN A 53 -12.59 0.52 8.29
CA ASN A 53 -13.76 0.11 7.52
C ASN A 53 -14.29 1.25 6.64
N HIS A 54 -14.25 2.49 7.12
CA HIS A 54 -14.56 3.68 6.31
C HIS A 54 -13.61 3.74 5.10
N ALA A 55 -12.30 3.60 5.30
CA ALA A 55 -11.33 3.59 4.20
C ALA A 55 -11.59 2.46 3.19
N ILE A 56 -11.81 1.22 3.67
CA ILE A 56 -12.08 0.06 2.82
C ILE A 56 -13.35 0.25 2.01
N ASN A 57 -14.45 0.71 2.61
CA ASN A 57 -15.71 0.93 1.90
C ASN A 57 -15.59 2.00 0.81
N ASP A 58 -14.97 3.13 1.12
CA ASP A 58 -14.76 4.22 0.14
C ASP A 58 -13.93 3.74 -1.06
N ILE A 59 -12.83 3.05 -0.79
CA ILE A 59 -11.93 2.59 -1.86
C ILE A 59 -12.56 1.42 -2.63
N PHE A 60 -13.28 0.52 -1.96
CA PHE A 60 -14.04 -0.56 -2.61
C PHE A 60 -15.05 0.01 -3.62
N GLU A 61 -15.83 1.02 -3.24
CA GLU A 61 -16.82 1.64 -4.12
C GLU A 61 -16.17 2.23 -5.38
N TYR A 62 -15.00 2.86 -5.24
CA TYR A 62 -14.24 3.34 -6.37
C TYR A 62 -13.78 2.19 -7.28
N ILE A 63 -13.11 1.16 -6.72
CA ILE A 63 -12.58 0.03 -7.48
C ILE A 63 -13.71 -0.70 -8.21
N TYR A 64 -14.81 -0.99 -7.52
CA TYR A 64 -15.98 -1.69 -8.07
C TYR A 64 -16.55 -0.97 -9.31
N ARG A 65 -16.60 0.36 -9.30
CA ARG A 65 -17.10 1.16 -10.43
C ARG A 65 -16.20 1.14 -11.65
N VAL A 66 -14.88 1.02 -11.45
CA VAL A 66 -13.90 1.19 -12.54
C VAL A 66 -13.37 -0.13 -13.09
N VAL A 67 -13.38 -1.20 -12.30
CA VAL A 67 -12.75 -2.47 -12.67
C VAL A 67 -13.53 -3.26 -13.73
N GLY A 68 -14.87 -3.20 -13.68
CA GLY A 68 -15.73 -3.95 -14.59
C GLY A 68 -15.39 -5.44 -14.61
N ASN A 69 -15.11 -5.98 -15.81
CA ASN A 69 -14.69 -7.37 -16.01
C ASN A 69 -13.18 -7.50 -16.32
N CYS A 70 -12.38 -6.46 -16.07
CA CYS A 70 -10.95 -6.48 -16.33
C CYS A 70 -10.20 -7.20 -15.20
N ASP A 71 -9.10 -7.85 -15.55
CA ASP A 71 -8.14 -8.34 -14.56
C ASP A 71 -7.50 -7.15 -13.84
N TYR A 72 -7.21 -7.31 -12.56
CA TYR A 72 -6.59 -6.27 -11.76
C TYR A 72 -5.74 -6.84 -10.65
N ALA A 73 -4.76 -6.07 -10.20
CA ALA A 73 -3.84 -6.43 -9.14
C ALA A 73 -3.70 -5.26 -8.16
N PHE A 74 -3.29 -5.56 -6.93
CA PHE A 74 -3.08 -4.58 -5.88
C PHE A 74 -1.60 -4.45 -5.54
N PHE A 75 -1.11 -3.22 -5.39
CA PHE A 75 0.19 -2.92 -4.80
C PHE A 75 0.00 -1.97 -3.63
N GLY A 76 0.43 -2.34 -2.44
CA GLY A 76 0.34 -1.46 -1.28
C GLY A 76 1.65 -1.38 -0.50
N HIS A 77 2.01 -0.17 -0.07
CA HIS A 77 3.19 0.04 0.77
C HIS A 77 2.80 0.50 2.18
N SER A 78 3.37 -0.13 3.20
CA SER A 78 3.11 0.17 4.61
C SER A 78 1.59 0.14 4.90
N MET A 79 1.00 1.26 5.33
CA MET A 79 -0.47 1.42 5.47
C MET A 79 -1.26 0.92 4.25
N GLY A 80 -0.80 1.27 3.04
CA GLY A 80 -1.48 0.88 1.81
C GLY A 80 -1.45 -0.62 1.58
N GLY A 81 -0.44 -1.33 2.10
CA GLY A 81 -0.39 -2.79 2.06
C GLY A 81 -1.44 -3.45 2.96
N LEU A 82 -1.67 -2.88 4.14
CA LEU A 82 -2.74 -3.34 5.03
C LEU A 82 -4.11 -3.09 4.41
N ILE A 83 -4.31 -1.91 3.81
CA ILE A 83 -5.54 -1.57 3.07
C ILE A 83 -5.75 -2.52 1.89
N ALA A 84 -4.71 -2.81 1.10
CA ALA A 84 -4.78 -3.74 -0.02
C ALA A 84 -5.20 -5.15 0.40
N TYR A 85 -4.66 -5.64 1.51
CA TYR A 85 -5.03 -6.94 2.08
C TYR A 85 -6.49 -6.98 2.52
N GLU A 86 -6.94 -6.00 3.32
CA GLU A 86 -8.34 -5.96 3.78
C GLU A 86 -9.32 -5.75 2.63
N LEU A 87 -8.97 -4.96 1.61
CA LEU A 87 -9.79 -4.82 0.41
C LEU A 87 -9.93 -6.15 -0.34
N CYS A 88 -8.83 -6.90 -0.51
CA CYS A 88 -8.91 -8.19 -1.18
C CYS A 88 -9.79 -9.16 -0.39
N LYS A 89 -9.63 -9.20 0.93
CA LYS A 89 -10.48 -10.01 1.81
C LYS A 89 -11.96 -9.63 1.70
N GLU A 90 -12.26 -8.33 1.66
CA GLU A 90 -13.63 -7.81 1.51
C GLU A 90 -14.23 -8.15 0.14
N ILE A 91 -13.43 -8.11 -0.92
CA ILE A 91 -13.87 -8.49 -2.27
C ILE A 91 -14.15 -10.00 -2.35
N GLU A 92 -13.24 -10.83 -1.82
CA GLU A 92 -13.40 -12.29 -1.80
C GLU A 92 -14.60 -12.71 -0.93
N SER A 93 -14.83 -12.07 0.23
CA SER A 93 -15.96 -12.36 1.11
C SER A 93 -17.32 -12.05 0.46
N ARG A 94 -17.37 -11.09 -0.46
CA ARG A 94 -18.54 -10.74 -1.27
C ARG A 94 -18.74 -11.63 -2.49
N ASN A 95 -17.91 -12.66 -2.69
CA ASN A 95 -17.89 -13.53 -3.87
C ASN A 95 -17.74 -12.77 -5.20
N LEU A 96 -16.99 -11.66 -5.18
CA LEU A 96 -16.64 -10.90 -6.38
C LEU A 96 -15.31 -11.41 -6.95
N ASN A 97 -15.02 -11.04 -8.21
CA ASN A 97 -13.74 -11.36 -8.84
C ASN A 97 -12.61 -10.71 -8.05
N ALA A 98 -11.77 -11.51 -7.41
CA ALA A 98 -10.62 -11.06 -6.63
C ALA A 98 -9.50 -10.50 -7.55
N PRO A 99 -8.56 -9.71 -7.00
CA PRO A 99 -7.34 -9.34 -7.71
C PRO A 99 -6.59 -10.60 -8.16
N VAL A 100 -5.97 -10.58 -9.33
CA VAL A 100 -5.15 -11.69 -9.83
C VAL A 100 -3.85 -11.85 -9.02
N HIS A 101 -3.40 -10.79 -8.35
CA HIS A 101 -2.19 -10.77 -7.53
C HIS A 101 -2.19 -9.62 -6.53
N ILE A 102 -1.50 -9.78 -5.40
CA ILE A 102 -1.25 -8.70 -4.43
C ILE A 102 0.25 -8.57 -4.14
N PHE A 103 0.73 -7.34 -4.19
CA PHE A 103 2.08 -6.94 -3.83
C PHE A 103 2.04 -6.18 -2.50
N LEU A 104 2.62 -6.77 -1.45
CA LEU A 104 2.64 -6.25 -0.09
C LEU A 104 4.06 -5.76 0.25
N SER A 105 4.23 -4.45 0.40
CA SER A 105 5.54 -3.81 0.52
C SER A 105 5.69 -3.13 1.88
N GLY A 106 6.75 -3.47 2.63
CA GLY A 106 7.06 -2.82 3.92
C GLY A 106 5.92 -2.91 4.93
N VAL A 107 5.20 -4.04 4.99
CA VAL A 107 4.03 -4.19 5.87
C VAL A 107 4.06 -5.55 6.56
N LYS A 108 3.96 -5.56 7.88
CA LYS A 108 3.82 -6.80 8.66
C LYS A 108 2.45 -7.44 8.41
N PRO A 109 2.31 -8.77 8.51
CA PRO A 109 1.01 -9.40 8.48
C PRO A 109 0.07 -8.84 9.57
N PRO A 110 -1.25 -8.80 9.33
CA PRO A 110 -2.19 -8.02 10.14
C PRO A 110 -2.34 -8.52 11.59
N ASN A 111 -1.96 -9.75 11.89
CA ASN A 111 -1.92 -10.29 13.25
C ASN A 111 -0.79 -9.69 14.12
N PHE A 112 0.17 -8.97 13.53
CA PHE A 112 1.20 -8.24 14.26
C PHE A 112 0.71 -6.83 14.60
N ILE A 113 0.02 -6.72 15.73
CA ILE A 113 -0.55 -5.46 16.21
C ILE A 113 0.58 -4.48 16.54
N ARG A 114 0.40 -3.23 16.11
CA ARG A 114 1.33 -2.15 16.46
C ARG A 114 1.12 -1.71 17.91
N GLU A 115 2.15 -1.87 18.73
CA GLU A 115 2.09 -1.48 20.14
C GLU A 115 2.31 0.03 20.34
N GLN A 116 3.16 0.63 19.50
CA GLN A 116 3.49 2.05 19.60
C GLN A 116 2.39 2.92 19.00
N LYS A 117 1.81 3.78 19.84
CA LYS A 117 0.80 4.77 19.44
C LYS A 117 1.42 6.16 19.40
N VAL A 118 1.46 6.76 18.22
CA VAL A 118 1.99 8.11 17.99
C VAL A 118 0.89 9.12 17.66
N SER A 119 -0.25 8.67 17.15
CA SER A 119 -1.36 9.53 16.68
C SER A 119 -1.92 10.46 17.76
N ASN A 120 -1.84 10.07 19.03
CA ASN A 120 -2.34 10.83 20.19
C ASN A 120 -1.24 11.64 20.91
N LEU A 121 0.00 11.63 20.42
CA LEU A 121 1.08 12.44 21.02
C LEU A 121 0.78 13.93 20.92
N PRO A 122 1.25 14.76 21.87
CA PRO A 122 1.25 16.20 21.73
C PRO A 122 1.87 16.66 20.41
N GLU A 123 1.46 17.82 19.89
CA GLU A 123 1.85 18.28 18.55
C GLU A 123 3.35 18.29 18.32
N LYS A 124 4.11 18.80 19.30
CA LYS A 124 5.57 18.87 19.22
C LYS A 124 6.21 17.48 19.12
N GLU A 125 5.80 16.56 20.00
CA GLU A 125 6.34 15.19 20.01
C GLU A 125 5.98 14.42 18.74
N PHE A 126 4.76 14.62 18.22
CA PHE A 126 4.37 14.04 16.94
C PHE A 126 5.23 14.60 15.80
N LYS A 127 5.45 15.93 15.76
CA LYS A 127 6.34 16.57 14.78
C LYS A 127 7.75 15.96 14.83
N ASP A 128 8.28 15.74 16.03
CA ASP A 128 9.59 15.11 16.21
C ASP A 128 9.61 13.66 15.67
N VAL A 129 8.54 12.88 15.87
CA VAL A 129 8.40 11.56 15.24
C VAL A 129 8.41 11.68 13.72
N ILE A 130 7.61 12.56 13.14
CA ILE A 130 7.49 12.73 11.68
C ILE A 130 8.80 13.21 11.04
N LEU A 131 9.56 14.09 11.72
CA LEU A 131 10.87 14.55 11.27
C LEU A 131 11.90 13.42 11.21
N ASN A 132 11.75 12.41 12.06
CA ASN A 132 12.60 11.22 12.09
C ASN A 132 12.14 10.12 11.12
N LEU A 133 10.96 10.28 10.49
CA LEU A 133 10.53 9.38 9.42
C LEU A 133 11.17 9.81 8.10
N ASN A 134 11.93 8.90 7.48
CA ASN A 134 12.54 9.11 6.17
C ASN A 134 11.52 9.18 5.00
N GLY A 135 10.22 9.22 5.31
CA GLY A 135 9.13 9.27 4.34
C GLY A 135 8.59 10.65 4.02
N THR A 136 8.90 11.64 4.84
CA THR A 136 8.37 13.00 4.65
C THR A 136 9.27 13.77 3.67
N PRO A 137 8.74 14.26 2.53
CA PRO A 137 9.51 15.07 1.58
C PRO A 137 10.18 16.27 2.25
N LYS A 138 11.42 16.57 1.87
CA LYS A 138 12.20 17.69 2.44
C LYS A 138 11.51 19.03 2.24
N GLU A 139 10.78 19.20 1.15
CA GLU A 139 10.00 20.40 0.84
C GLU A 139 8.89 20.63 1.86
N ILE A 140 8.29 19.55 2.36
CA ILE A 140 7.27 19.60 3.41
C ILE A 140 7.98 19.91 4.74
N LEU A 141 9.06 19.20 5.09
CA LEU A 141 9.80 19.42 6.34
C LEU A 141 10.32 20.85 6.50
N ASN A 142 10.70 21.51 5.40
CA ASN A 142 11.26 22.85 5.39
C ASN A 142 10.19 23.97 5.31
N ASN A 143 8.89 23.64 5.28
CA ASN A 143 7.82 24.63 5.14
C ASN A 143 6.73 24.40 6.20
N GLN A 144 6.65 25.33 7.17
CA GLN A 144 5.70 25.24 8.27
C GLN A 144 4.24 25.18 7.80
N GLN A 145 3.86 25.96 6.79
CA GLN A 145 2.48 25.97 6.28
C GLN A 145 2.11 24.63 5.63
N LEU A 146 3.05 23.99 4.93
CA LEU A 146 2.83 22.65 4.37
C LEU A 146 2.77 21.60 5.49
N MET A 147 3.62 21.71 6.52
CA MET A 147 3.54 20.84 7.69
C MET A 147 2.20 20.94 8.42
N ASP A 148 1.65 22.15 8.57
CA ASP A 148 0.38 22.36 9.26
C ASP A 148 -0.80 21.72 8.50
N ILE A 149 -0.70 21.61 7.17
CA ILE A 149 -1.65 20.85 6.34
C ILE A 149 -1.39 19.34 6.42
N PHE A 150 -0.12 18.93 6.49
CA PHE A 150 0.29 17.53 6.42
C PHE A 150 0.08 16.76 7.74
N ILE A 151 0.20 17.44 8.87
CA ILE A 151 0.09 16.82 10.20
C ILE A 151 -1.30 16.23 10.47
N PRO A 152 -2.42 16.93 10.25
CA PRO A 152 -3.75 16.35 10.45
C PRO A 152 -3.95 15.06 9.63
N ILE A 153 -3.47 15.08 8.38
CA ILE A 153 -3.52 13.97 7.44
C ILE A 153 -2.73 12.77 7.99
N LEU A 154 -1.48 12.98 8.37
CA LEU A 154 -0.64 11.95 8.98
C LEU A 154 -1.25 11.40 10.26
N ARG A 155 -1.76 12.27 11.15
CA ARG A 155 -2.39 11.83 12.40
C ARG A 155 -3.56 10.91 12.15
N SER A 156 -4.42 11.27 11.18
CA SER A 156 -5.54 10.43 10.79
C SER A 156 -5.08 9.05 10.30
N ASP A 157 -4.04 9.01 9.46
CA ASP A 157 -3.51 7.75 8.93
C ASP A 157 -2.83 6.90 10.00
N PHE A 158 -2.06 7.52 10.91
CA PHE A 158 -1.47 6.80 12.04
C PHE A 158 -2.55 6.23 12.95
N LYS A 159 -3.59 7.01 13.24
CA LYS A 159 -4.74 6.56 14.03
C LYS A 159 -5.41 5.35 13.36
N LEU A 160 -5.60 5.39 12.04
CA LEU A 160 -6.19 4.30 11.25
C LEU A 160 -5.47 2.95 11.48
N ILE A 161 -4.14 2.97 11.47
CA ILE A 161 -3.30 1.79 11.62
C ILE A 161 -3.19 1.36 13.09
N GLU A 162 -3.13 2.31 14.02
CA GLU A 162 -3.00 2.07 15.45
C GLU A 162 -4.28 1.51 16.08
N GLU A 163 -5.44 1.88 15.54
CA GLU A 163 -6.75 1.41 15.99
C GLU A 163 -7.25 0.19 15.21
N TYR A 164 -6.53 -0.21 14.16
CA TYR A 164 -6.84 -1.42 13.41
C TYR A 164 -6.78 -2.65 14.31
N LYS A 165 -7.86 -3.44 14.29
CA LYS A 165 -8.01 -4.68 15.06
C LYS A 165 -8.13 -5.85 14.10
N PHE A 166 -7.17 -6.75 14.16
CA PHE A 166 -7.26 -8.01 13.47
C PHE A 166 -8.35 -8.89 14.10
N SER A 167 -9.21 -9.48 13.26
CA SER A 167 -10.16 -10.49 13.71
C SER A 167 -9.41 -11.74 14.17
N ASN A 168 -9.85 -12.40 15.25
CA ASN A 168 -9.23 -13.63 15.73
C ASN A 168 -9.32 -14.80 14.74
N GLU A 169 -10.20 -14.71 13.74
CA GLU A 169 -10.32 -15.70 12.68
C GLU A 169 -9.43 -15.34 11.49
N LEU A 170 -8.45 -16.21 11.21
CA LEU A 170 -7.56 -16.07 10.07
C LEU A 170 -8.31 -16.38 8.77
N TYR A 171 -8.55 -15.33 7.97
CA TYR A 171 -9.04 -15.48 6.60
C TYR A 171 -7.86 -15.73 5.66
N LYS A 172 -7.88 -16.84 4.92
CA LYS A 172 -6.88 -17.14 3.89
C LYS A 172 -7.38 -16.68 2.54
N LEU A 173 -6.69 -15.70 1.96
CA LEU A 173 -6.96 -15.25 0.60
C LEU A 173 -6.78 -16.39 -0.40
N ASN A 174 -7.53 -16.35 -1.51
CA ASN A 174 -7.31 -17.23 -2.65
C ASN A 174 -6.42 -16.58 -3.73
N THR A 175 -5.69 -15.54 -3.36
CA THR A 175 -4.87 -14.70 -4.23
C THR A 175 -3.37 -14.85 -3.92
N CYS A 176 -2.52 -14.91 -4.95
CA CYS A 176 -1.06 -14.98 -4.80
C CYS A 176 -0.49 -13.69 -4.16
N ILE A 177 0.54 -13.85 -3.33
CA ILE A 177 1.18 -12.73 -2.62
C ILE A 177 2.64 -12.60 -3.03
N THR A 178 3.06 -11.39 -3.37
CA THR A 178 4.48 -11.00 -3.42
C THR A 178 4.76 -10.01 -2.30
N ALA A 179 5.55 -10.44 -1.34
CA ALA A 179 5.95 -9.67 -0.17
C ALA A 179 7.33 -9.03 -0.40
N MET A 180 7.50 -7.76 0.01
CA MET A 180 8.75 -7.00 -0.16
C MET A 180 9.14 -6.26 1.12
N TYR A 181 10.44 -6.20 1.41
CA TYR A 181 10.99 -5.45 2.54
C TYR A 181 12.29 -4.72 2.20
N GLY A 182 12.60 -3.67 2.97
CA GLY A 182 13.91 -3.03 2.99
C GLY A 182 14.85 -3.76 3.95
N LYS A 183 16.12 -3.94 3.55
CA LYS A 183 17.12 -4.63 4.37
C LYS A 183 17.48 -3.90 5.68
N LEU A 184 17.17 -2.61 5.77
CA LEU A 184 17.34 -1.77 6.95
C LEU A 184 15.98 -1.37 7.58
N ASP A 185 14.88 -2.02 7.18
CA ASP A 185 13.55 -1.80 7.73
C ASP A 185 13.34 -2.65 9.00
N ASP A 186 12.51 -2.15 9.92
CA ASP A 186 12.00 -2.90 11.08
C ASP A 186 11.05 -4.03 10.66
N VAL A 187 10.46 -3.92 9.47
CA VAL A 187 9.70 -5.01 8.83
C VAL A 187 10.67 -5.97 8.15
N THR A 188 11.23 -6.89 8.94
CA THR A 188 12.24 -7.84 8.49
C THR A 188 11.70 -8.92 7.55
N GLU A 189 12.61 -9.65 6.91
CA GLU A 189 12.31 -10.84 6.11
C GLU A 189 11.45 -11.87 6.86
N GLU A 190 11.70 -12.04 8.16
CA GLU A 190 10.95 -13.00 9.00
C GLU A 190 9.47 -12.62 9.08
N TYR A 191 9.16 -11.32 9.25
CA TYR A 191 7.78 -10.85 9.19
C TYR A 191 7.18 -11.04 7.81
N MET A 192 7.93 -10.72 6.75
CA MET A 192 7.40 -10.84 5.39
C MET A 192 7.11 -12.29 4.98
N LYS A 193 7.90 -13.26 5.45
CA LYS A 193 7.64 -14.69 5.19
C LYS A 193 6.31 -15.15 5.79
N LYS A 194 5.87 -14.57 6.91
CA LYS A 194 4.60 -14.95 7.58
C LYS A 194 3.35 -14.57 6.79
N TRP A 195 3.46 -13.77 5.72
CA TRP A 195 2.36 -13.55 4.78
C TRP A 195 1.88 -14.85 4.10
N CYS A 196 2.70 -15.90 4.06
CA CYS A 196 2.26 -17.21 3.54
C CYS A 196 1.13 -17.85 4.35
N GLU A 197 0.92 -17.43 5.61
CA GLU A 197 -0.18 -17.89 6.44
C GLU A 197 -1.54 -17.29 6.01
N PHE A 198 -1.51 -16.17 5.28
CA PHE A 198 -2.67 -15.35 4.91
C PHE A 198 -3.21 -15.62 3.50
N THR A 199 -2.66 -16.62 2.81
CA THR A 199 -3.16 -17.06 1.50
C THR A 199 -3.11 -18.58 1.39
N SER A 200 -4.01 -19.16 0.60
CA SER A 200 -3.92 -20.57 0.16
C SER A 200 -3.14 -20.74 -1.14
N ARG A 201 -2.59 -19.65 -1.69
CA ARG A 201 -1.77 -19.61 -2.90
C ARG A 201 -0.29 -19.36 -2.58
N ASP A 202 0.51 -19.26 -3.62
CA ASP A 202 1.94 -19.02 -3.49
C ASP A 202 2.24 -17.66 -2.88
N THR A 203 3.27 -17.64 -2.04
CA THR A 203 3.88 -16.42 -1.49
C THR A 203 5.35 -16.38 -1.84
N VAL A 204 5.80 -15.26 -2.41
CA VAL A 204 7.22 -15.02 -2.72
C VAL A 204 7.69 -13.77 -1.99
N VAL A 205 8.91 -13.78 -1.45
CA VAL A 205 9.48 -12.68 -0.65
C VAL A 205 10.73 -12.12 -1.33
N TYR A 206 10.83 -10.79 -1.44
CA TYR A 206 11.97 -10.07 -2.01
C TYR A 206 12.51 -9.01 -1.05
N GLY A 207 13.83 -8.90 -0.93
CA GLY A 207 14.50 -7.90 -0.10
C GLY A 207 15.27 -6.89 -0.94
N TYR A 208 15.09 -5.60 -0.65
CA TYR A 208 15.72 -4.48 -1.34
C TYR A 208 16.69 -3.73 -0.43
N PRO A 209 17.79 -3.15 -0.97
CA PRO A 209 18.59 -2.17 -0.23
C PRO A 209 17.74 -0.98 0.24
N GLY A 210 18.00 -0.46 1.44
CA GLY A 210 17.30 0.71 1.98
C GLY A 210 16.50 0.40 3.24
N ASP A 211 15.95 1.47 3.82
CA ASP A 211 15.09 1.47 5.00
C ASP A 211 13.63 1.20 4.61
N HIS A 212 12.67 1.60 5.46
CA HIS A 212 11.24 1.47 5.19
C HIS A 212 10.81 2.08 3.84
N PHE A 213 11.43 3.17 3.41
CA PHE A 213 11.10 3.89 2.19
C PHE A 213 11.90 3.41 0.96
N PHE A 214 12.43 2.17 1.01
CA PHE A 214 13.12 1.50 -0.11
C PHE A 214 12.35 1.57 -1.44
N ILE A 215 11.02 1.68 -1.40
CA ILE A 215 10.16 1.85 -2.58
C ILE A 215 10.56 3.06 -3.44
N ASN A 216 11.07 4.14 -2.84
CA ASN A 216 11.40 5.37 -3.54
C ASN A 216 12.71 5.25 -4.33
N GLU A 217 13.65 4.44 -3.87
CA GLU A 217 14.97 4.25 -4.49
C GLU A 217 14.98 3.04 -5.44
N ASN A 218 14.23 1.99 -5.11
CA ASN A 218 14.23 0.72 -5.83
C ASN A 218 13.00 0.55 -6.76
N TYR A 219 12.28 1.63 -7.08
CA TYR A 219 11.03 1.54 -7.85
C TYR A 219 11.20 0.87 -9.22
N ILE A 220 12.35 1.01 -9.89
CA ILE A 220 12.59 0.35 -11.19
C ILE A 220 12.58 -1.17 -11.03
N ASP A 221 13.31 -1.70 -10.04
CA ASP A 221 13.38 -3.15 -9.79
C ASP A 221 12.04 -3.71 -9.30
N ILE A 222 11.31 -2.94 -8.48
CA ILE A 222 9.96 -3.29 -8.05
C ILE A 222 9.00 -3.34 -9.25
N ILE A 223 9.06 -2.36 -10.15
CA ILE A 223 8.22 -2.34 -11.35
C ILE A 223 8.58 -3.51 -12.27
N ASN A 224 9.86 -3.82 -12.45
CA ASN A 224 10.29 -4.99 -13.23
C ASN A 224 9.76 -6.31 -12.66
N LEU A 225 9.73 -6.43 -11.32
CA LEU A 225 9.11 -7.57 -10.65
C LEU A 225 7.61 -7.66 -10.95
N ILE A 226 6.87 -6.56 -10.80
CA ILE A 226 5.43 -6.46 -11.10
C ILE A 226 5.15 -6.85 -12.56
N ASN A 227 5.92 -6.26 -13.47
CA ASN A 227 5.91 -6.52 -14.91
C ASN A 227 6.07 -8.01 -15.22
N SER A 228 7.08 -8.66 -14.64
CA SER A 228 7.34 -10.09 -14.84
C SER A 228 6.25 -11.00 -14.25
N THR A 229 5.62 -10.55 -13.17
CA THR A 229 4.59 -11.31 -12.45
C THR A 229 3.23 -11.23 -13.15
N LEU A 230 2.83 -10.05 -13.61
CA LEU A 230 1.50 -9.83 -14.18
C LEU A 230 1.40 -10.15 -15.68
N VAL A 231 2.50 -10.09 -16.42
CA VAL A 231 2.51 -10.35 -17.88
C VAL A 231 2.98 -11.78 -18.19
N GLY A 232 3.66 -12.44 -17.26
CA GLY A 232 4.33 -13.72 -17.48
C GLY A 232 5.61 -13.58 -18.32
N ARG A 233 6.53 -14.54 -18.19
CA ARG A 233 7.86 -14.53 -18.85
C ARG A 233 7.85 -14.68 -20.39
N GLY A 234 6.68 -14.63 -21.03
CA GLY A 234 6.52 -14.84 -22.48
C GLY A 234 6.91 -13.63 -23.34
N ASP A 235 6.81 -12.41 -22.80
CA ASP A 235 6.85 -11.18 -23.61
C ASP A 235 8.13 -10.35 -23.45
N TYR A 236 9.11 -10.81 -22.64
CA TYR A 236 10.32 -10.04 -22.30
C TYR A 236 11.56 -10.34 -23.17
N TYR A 237 11.44 -11.17 -24.22
CA TYR A 237 12.56 -11.51 -25.11
C TYR A 237 12.21 -11.33 -26.59
N GLU A 238 11.74 -10.16 -27.00
CA GLU A 238 11.94 -9.69 -28.38
C GLU A 238 12.17 -8.17 -28.40
N GLN A 239 13.42 -7.75 -28.20
CA GLN A 239 14.05 -6.61 -28.90
C GLN A 239 15.53 -6.91 -29.14
#